data_AF-A0A1A0ISD7-F1
#
_entry.id   AF-A0A1A0ISD7-F1
#
_cell.length_a   1.000
_cell.length_b   1.000
_cell.length_c   1.000
_cell.angle_alpha   90.00
_cell.angle_beta   90.00
_cell.angle_gamma   90.00
#
_symmetry.space_group_name_H-M   'P 1'
#
loop_
_entity.id
_entity.type
_entity.pdbx_description
1 polymer ?
#
loop_
_entity_poly.entity_id
_entity_poly.type
_entity_poly.pdbx_seq_one_letter_code
_entity_poly.pdbx_strand_id
1 'polypeptide(L)'
;MPHIDLYLIYDLGRQQPPEALAAALTTQLNATDPRNTLSRNRIETARAILGDPQRRARYDAALADPAAPVLDEQALAQIAGRTVTAPAHKPSLAAVFADPRARIIAGIAGAVVAVVLVVVIVTVVATSGGAGHDKESTAAAPSGRPAARNDATFECWVDKTDDNLQFASWNNVPGGSDRRQPSRVMMLTRATVLPSQFAQLAAGEDIQWGLGSPVLTGLPVNGITQFQDKRIGVVSSPPVTTNDDGSATLAIVDQNGTLVSTTTYTDANKAGAPTRFDLARQRLTGGYYRIEAQNGVVIPAAAQGTKQNMVYANTILPDAFDDSTLWLMMRGSSNLYKATLYASNDWVALGMSADVRRCRR
;
A
#
# COMPACT_ATOMS: atom_id res chain seq x y z
N MET A 1 13.65 -18.22 4.92
CA MET A 1 12.74 -17.40 5.76
C MET A 1 12.66 -18.05 7.13
N PRO A 2 12.64 -17.29 8.23
CA PRO A 2 12.44 -17.87 9.56
C PRO A 2 11.01 -18.42 9.69
N HIS A 3 10.83 -19.50 10.44
CA HIS A 3 9.52 -20.06 10.78
C HIS A 3 8.64 -19.00 11.48
N ILE A 4 7.32 -19.03 11.24
CA ILE A 4 6.37 -18.24 12.04
C ILE A 4 6.29 -18.86 13.43
N ASP A 5 6.85 -18.15 14.41
CA ASP A 5 6.82 -18.52 15.83
C ASP A 5 5.58 -17.92 16.52
N LEU A 6 4.57 -18.75 16.76
CA LEU A 6 3.31 -18.38 17.41
C LEU A 6 3.51 -18.04 18.89
N TYR A 7 4.52 -18.61 19.55
CA TYR A 7 4.83 -18.25 20.93
C TYR A 7 5.38 -16.83 21.00
N LEU A 8 6.30 -16.50 20.10
CA LEU A 8 6.89 -15.16 20.03
C LEU A 8 5.88 -14.09 19.59
N ILE A 9 5.04 -14.40 18.58
CA ILE A 9 4.06 -13.44 18.02
C ILE A 9 2.99 -13.05 19.04
N TYR A 10 2.57 -13.99 19.89
CA TYR A 10 1.50 -13.78 20.86
C TYR A 10 2.00 -13.62 22.30
N ASP A 11 3.32 -13.47 22.48
CA ASP A 11 3.97 -13.35 23.79
C ASP A 11 3.56 -14.47 24.78
N LEU A 12 3.56 -15.71 24.28
CA LEU A 12 3.14 -16.90 25.01
C LEU A 12 4.35 -17.71 25.49
N GLY A 13 4.25 -18.27 26.69
CA GLY A 13 5.28 -19.18 27.21
C GLY A 13 5.15 -20.58 26.61
N ARG A 14 6.16 -21.05 25.87
CA ARG A 14 6.20 -22.42 25.30
C ARG A 14 6.07 -23.55 26.33
N GLN A 15 6.29 -23.28 27.62
CA GLN A 15 6.14 -24.24 28.71
C GLN A 15 4.70 -24.33 29.25
N GLN A 16 3.80 -23.44 28.85
CA GLN A 16 2.41 -23.47 29.33
C GLN A 16 1.64 -24.66 28.74
N PRO A 17 0.66 -25.25 29.47
CA PRO A 17 -0.18 -26.31 28.92
C PRO A 17 -1.12 -25.76 27.82
N PRO A 18 -1.57 -26.61 26.86
CA PRO A 18 -2.42 -26.18 25.74
C PRO A 18 -3.66 -25.39 26.16
N GLU A 19 -4.29 -25.75 27.27
CA GLU A 19 -5.49 -25.10 27.80
C GLU A 19 -5.20 -23.65 28.24
N ALA A 20 -4.04 -23.42 28.88
CA ALA A 20 -3.61 -22.09 29.29
C ALA A 20 -3.27 -21.20 28.08
N LEU A 21 -2.62 -21.76 27.06
CA LEU A 21 -2.34 -21.07 25.80
C LEU A 21 -3.64 -20.69 25.07
N ALA A 22 -4.61 -21.60 25.00
CA ALA A 22 -5.91 -21.35 24.39
C ALA A 22 -6.71 -20.27 25.13
N ALA A 23 -6.63 -20.24 26.47
CA ALA A 23 -7.26 -19.22 27.29
C ALA A 23 -6.63 -17.83 27.06
N ALA A 24 -5.29 -17.74 27.06
CA ALA A 24 -4.58 -16.49 26.78
C ALA A 24 -4.93 -15.93 25.38
N LEU A 25 -4.94 -16.80 24.36
CA LEU A 25 -5.34 -16.43 23.00
C LEU A 25 -6.81 -16.03 22.91
N THR A 26 -7.69 -16.62 23.71
CA THR A 26 -9.10 -16.22 23.76
C THR A 26 -9.29 -14.84 24.39
N THR A 27 -8.54 -14.52 25.45
CA THR A 27 -8.50 -13.16 26.01
C THR A 27 -8.06 -12.14 24.97
N GLN A 28 -6.99 -12.45 24.22
CA GLN A 28 -6.50 -11.58 23.15
C GLN A 28 -7.50 -11.46 21.98
N LEU A 29 -8.18 -12.55 21.62
CA LEU A 29 -9.27 -12.54 20.62
C LEU A 29 -10.42 -11.64 21.06
N ASN A 30 -10.80 -11.66 22.33
CA ASN A 30 -11.88 -10.85 22.88
C ASN A 30 -11.50 -9.37 22.99
N ALA A 31 -10.22 -9.07 23.24
CA ALA A 31 -9.69 -7.71 23.22
C ALA A 31 -9.50 -7.15 21.79
N THR A 32 -9.50 -8.01 20.78
CA THR A 32 -9.35 -7.62 19.37
C THR A 32 -10.68 -7.10 18.81
N ASP A 33 -10.67 -5.92 18.18
CA ASP A 33 -11.83 -5.32 17.52
C ASP A 33 -12.57 -6.37 16.65
N PRO A 34 -13.88 -6.61 16.88
CA PRO A 34 -14.70 -7.51 16.06
C PRO A 34 -14.61 -7.27 14.55
N ARG A 35 -14.32 -6.03 14.12
CA ARG A 35 -14.18 -5.65 12.71
C ARG A 35 -12.80 -5.97 12.13
N ASN A 36 -11.80 -6.24 12.96
CA ASN A 36 -10.47 -6.68 12.54
C ASN A 36 -10.45 -8.20 12.28
N THR A 37 -11.17 -8.63 11.24
CA THR A 37 -11.37 -10.04 10.91
C THR A 37 -10.06 -10.78 10.65
N LEU A 38 -9.04 -10.13 10.08
CA LEU A 38 -7.72 -10.74 9.84
C LEU A 38 -7.00 -11.09 11.14
N SER A 39 -6.91 -10.17 12.09
CA SER A 39 -6.22 -10.43 13.37
C SER A 39 -6.96 -11.48 14.19
N ARG A 40 -8.30 -11.42 14.16
CA ARG A 40 -9.14 -12.45 14.78
C ARG A 40 -8.91 -13.83 14.16
N ASN A 41 -8.90 -13.93 12.83
CA ASN A 41 -8.63 -15.19 12.12
C ASN A 41 -7.24 -15.76 12.43
N ARG A 42 -6.21 -14.90 12.56
CA ARG A 42 -4.85 -15.31 12.92
C ARG A 42 -4.78 -15.83 14.36
N ILE A 43 -5.39 -15.13 15.31
CA ILE A 43 -5.49 -15.58 16.72
C ILE A 43 -6.28 -16.89 16.80
N GLU A 44 -7.33 -17.05 16.00
CA GLU A 44 -8.10 -18.29 15.91
C GLU A 44 -7.27 -19.44 15.31
N THR A 45 -6.43 -19.18 14.30
CA THR A 45 -5.45 -20.17 13.80
C THR A 45 -4.50 -20.60 14.91
N ALA A 46 -3.90 -19.62 15.61
CA ALA A 46 -2.97 -19.89 16.70
C ALA A 46 -3.63 -20.70 17.82
N ARG A 47 -4.88 -20.35 18.18
CA ARG A 47 -5.66 -21.07 19.19
C ARG A 47 -5.97 -22.50 18.76
N ALA A 48 -6.29 -22.71 17.49
CA ALA A 48 -6.57 -24.04 16.94
C ALA A 48 -5.33 -24.94 16.84
N ILE A 49 -4.12 -24.36 16.83
CA ILE A 49 -2.85 -25.09 16.82
C ILE A 49 -2.34 -25.30 18.25
N LEU A 50 -2.16 -24.23 19.02
CA LEU A 50 -1.54 -24.27 20.34
C LEU A 50 -2.49 -24.80 21.44
N GLY A 51 -3.81 -24.70 21.22
CA GLY A 51 -4.83 -25.20 22.13
C GLY A 51 -5.15 -26.69 21.99
N ASP A 52 -4.64 -27.36 20.95
CA ASP A 52 -4.81 -28.80 20.74
C ASP A 52 -3.47 -29.52 20.97
N PRO A 53 -3.39 -30.51 21.89
CA PRO A 53 -2.13 -31.17 22.22
C PRO A 53 -1.44 -31.84 21.01
N GLN A 54 -2.19 -32.46 20.10
CA GLN A 54 -1.62 -33.17 18.95
C GLN A 54 -1.10 -32.20 17.88
N ARG A 55 -1.86 -31.13 17.59
CA ARG A 55 -1.47 -30.11 16.62
C ARG A 55 -0.30 -29.27 17.12
N ARG A 56 -0.30 -28.93 18.41
CA ARG A 56 0.83 -28.28 19.05
C ARG A 56 2.09 -29.13 18.97
N ALA A 57 2.01 -30.43 19.24
CA ALA A 57 3.18 -31.32 19.13
C ALA A 57 3.77 -31.33 17.71
N ARG A 58 2.91 -31.36 16.67
CA ARG A 58 3.36 -31.26 15.27
C ARG A 58 4.02 -29.91 14.97
N TYR A 59 3.43 -28.83 15.45
CA TYR A 59 3.97 -27.48 15.30
C TYR A 59 5.33 -27.33 16.01
N ASP A 60 5.44 -27.83 17.24
CA ASP A 60 6.67 -27.79 18.03
C ASP A 60 7.80 -28.63 17.42
N ALA A 61 7.48 -29.78 16.82
CA ALA A 61 8.43 -30.62 16.10
C ALA A 61 8.96 -29.90 14.84
N ALA A 62 8.07 -29.28 14.06
CA ALA A 62 8.46 -28.53 12.86
C ALA A 62 9.27 -27.27 13.19
N LEU A 63 9.05 -26.65 14.35
CA LEU A 63 9.83 -25.50 14.80
C LEU A 63 11.23 -25.89 15.31
N ALA A 64 11.38 -27.12 15.82
CA ALA A 64 12.64 -27.64 16.34
C ALA A 64 13.53 -28.29 15.27
N ASP A 65 12.96 -28.66 14.13
CA ASP A 65 13.66 -29.32 13.02
C ASP A 65 14.16 -28.27 12.00
N PRO A 66 15.48 -28.05 11.87
CA PRO A 66 16.04 -27.11 10.90
C PRO A 66 15.82 -27.54 9.44
N ALA A 67 15.51 -28.82 9.20
CA ALA A 67 15.23 -29.37 7.87
C ALA A 67 13.73 -29.37 7.54
N ALA A 68 12.86 -28.98 8.47
CA ALA A 68 11.42 -28.90 8.21
C ALA A 68 11.11 -27.80 7.17
N PRO A 69 10.05 -27.98 6.36
CA PRO A 69 9.51 -26.90 5.54
C PRO A 69 9.22 -25.65 6.40
N VAL A 70 9.43 -24.47 5.82
CA VAL A 70 9.17 -23.20 6.50
C VAL A 70 7.72 -23.18 6.98
N LEU A 71 7.52 -22.87 8.26
CA LEU A 71 6.19 -22.72 8.86
C LEU A 71 5.63 -21.36 8.45
N ASP A 72 5.11 -21.25 7.23
CA ASP A 72 4.40 -20.08 6.73
C ASP A 72 2.89 -20.13 7.07
N GLU A 73 2.12 -19.11 6.68
CA GLU A 73 0.69 -19.04 7.00
C GLU A 73 -0.12 -20.21 6.43
N GLN A 74 0.31 -20.78 5.30
CA GLN A 74 -0.35 -21.92 4.66
C GLN A 74 -0.07 -23.22 5.42
N ALA A 75 1.18 -23.44 5.84
CA ALA A 75 1.57 -24.56 6.69
C ALA A 75 0.82 -24.51 8.04
N LEU A 76 0.69 -23.33 8.64
CA LEU A 76 -0.10 -23.15 9.87
C LEU A 76 -1.58 -23.47 9.65
N ALA A 77 -2.18 -23.01 8.54
CA ALA A 77 -3.57 -23.31 8.23
C ALA A 77 -3.84 -24.83 8.07
N GLN A 78 -2.87 -25.56 7.50
CA GLN A 78 -2.92 -27.02 7.39
C GLN A 78 -2.81 -27.70 8.77
N ILE A 79 -1.88 -27.25 9.63
CA ILE A 79 -1.75 -27.79 11.00
C ILE A 79 -3.00 -27.50 11.84
N ALA A 80 -3.64 -26.35 11.63
CA ALA A 80 -4.91 -25.99 12.27
C ALA A 80 -6.12 -26.85 11.82
N GLY A 81 -5.91 -27.81 10.91
CA GLY A 81 -6.95 -28.73 10.44
C GLY A 81 -8.01 -28.06 9.57
N ARG A 82 -7.72 -26.88 8.99
CA ARG A 82 -8.61 -26.29 7.99
C ARG A 82 -8.41 -27.05 6.68
N THR A 83 -9.45 -27.73 6.22
CA THR A 83 -9.53 -28.15 4.82
C THR A 83 -9.52 -26.88 3.97
N VAL A 84 -8.41 -26.63 3.28
CA VAL A 84 -8.41 -25.69 2.16
C VAL A 84 -9.32 -26.32 1.12
N THR A 85 -10.59 -25.88 1.04
CA THR A 85 -11.48 -26.31 -0.02
C THR A 85 -10.86 -25.83 -1.32
N ALA A 86 -10.20 -26.74 -2.04
CA ALA A 86 -9.83 -26.51 -3.43
C ALA A 86 -11.12 -26.11 -4.16
N PRO A 87 -11.13 -25.03 -4.97
CA PRO A 87 -12.33 -24.65 -5.68
C PRO A 87 -12.70 -25.77 -6.66
N ALA A 88 -13.80 -26.45 -6.35
CA ALA A 88 -14.46 -27.39 -7.25
C ALA A 88 -14.74 -26.68 -8.58
N HIS A 89 -14.32 -27.29 -9.69
CA HIS A 89 -14.73 -26.86 -11.04
C HIS A 89 -16.26 -26.85 -11.11
N LYS A 90 -16.85 -25.65 -11.13
CA LYS A 90 -18.25 -25.48 -11.53
C LYS A 90 -18.29 -25.47 -13.07
N PRO A 91 -19.20 -26.21 -13.72
CA PRO A 91 -19.34 -26.16 -15.17
C PRO A 91 -19.72 -24.73 -15.57
N SER A 92 -19.02 -24.21 -16.57
CA SER A 92 -19.15 -22.82 -16.99
C SER A 92 -20.49 -22.55 -17.67
N LEU A 93 -20.95 -21.31 -17.55
CA LEU A 93 -22.11 -20.73 -18.23
C LEU A 93 -22.03 -20.82 -19.77
N ALA A 94 -20.94 -21.36 -20.34
CA ALA A 94 -20.79 -21.62 -21.77
C ALA A 94 -21.82 -22.63 -22.32
N ALA A 95 -22.37 -23.51 -21.47
CA ALA A 95 -23.44 -24.42 -21.88
C ALA A 95 -24.82 -23.74 -22.08
N VAL A 96 -25.01 -22.54 -21.51
CA VAL A 96 -26.28 -21.80 -21.58
C VAL A 96 -26.34 -20.84 -22.77
N PHE A 97 -25.18 -20.48 -23.35
CA PHE A 97 -25.08 -19.56 -24.49
C PHE A 97 -24.83 -20.23 -25.84
N ALA A 98 -25.01 -21.55 -25.94
CA ALA A 98 -24.91 -22.30 -27.20
C ALA A 98 -26.22 -22.29 -28.03
N ASP A 99 -27.16 -21.37 -27.74
CA ASP A 99 -28.41 -21.21 -28.51
C ASP A 99 -28.31 -20.04 -29.51
N PRO A 100 -28.32 -20.28 -30.83
CA PRO A 100 -27.99 -19.27 -31.85
C PRO A 100 -29.16 -18.38 -32.29
N ARG A 101 -30.15 -18.10 -31.44
CA ARG A 101 -31.33 -17.28 -31.81
C ARG A 101 -31.42 -15.96 -31.03
N ALA A 102 -30.47 -15.05 -31.22
CA ALA A 102 -30.71 -13.63 -30.97
C ALA A 102 -29.73 -12.78 -31.80
N ARG A 103 -30.20 -12.38 -32.99
CA ARG A 103 -29.57 -11.42 -33.88
C ARG A 103 -30.27 -10.06 -33.71
N ILE A 104 -29.46 -9.00 -33.70
CA ILE A 104 -29.74 -7.61 -34.10
C ILE A 104 -30.30 -6.65 -33.03
N ILE A 105 -29.62 -5.50 -32.88
CA ILE A 105 -30.05 -4.07 -32.98
C ILE A 105 -28.88 -3.23 -32.37
N ALA A 106 -27.99 -2.60 -33.15
CA ALA A 106 -28.02 -1.18 -33.64
C ALA A 106 -28.22 -0.13 -32.52
N GLY A 107 -27.56 1.03 -32.42
CA GLY A 107 -26.61 1.79 -33.25
C GLY A 107 -26.57 3.27 -32.80
N ILE A 108 -25.53 3.99 -33.26
CA ILE A 108 -25.51 5.41 -33.71
C ILE A 108 -25.48 6.59 -32.67
N ALA A 109 -24.30 7.22 -32.59
CA ALA A 109 -23.90 8.64 -32.86
C ALA A 109 -24.22 9.86 -31.94
N GLY A 110 -23.29 10.84 -32.04
CA GLY A 110 -23.51 12.29 -31.90
C GLY A 110 -22.65 12.96 -30.79
N ALA A 111 -21.48 13.54 -31.02
CA ALA A 111 -21.09 14.77 -31.76
C ALA A 111 -21.36 16.12 -31.02
N VAL A 112 -20.24 16.81 -30.73
CA VAL A 112 -20.02 18.29 -30.63
C VAL A 112 -20.54 19.05 -29.39
N VAL A 113 -19.65 19.84 -28.75
CA VAL A 113 -19.72 21.32 -28.58
C VAL A 113 -18.44 21.83 -27.89
N ALA A 114 -17.75 22.75 -28.55
CA ALA A 114 -16.74 23.64 -27.99
C ALA A 114 -17.41 24.93 -27.48
N VAL A 115 -16.80 25.63 -26.50
CA VAL A 115 -16.65 27.11 -26.37
C VAL A 115 -16.22 27.50 -24.94
N VAL A 116 -15.01 28.08 -24.86
CA VAL A 116 -14.56 29.30 -24.13
C VAL A 116 -15.08 29.59 -22.71
N LEU A 117 -14.16 29.79 -21.74
CA LEU A 117 -14.26 30.91 -20.78
C LEU A 117 -12.92 31.30 -20.10
N VAL A 118 -12.35 32.41 -20.61
CA VAL A 118 -11.92 33.62 -19.87
C VAL A 118 -11.03 33.46 -18.63
N VAL A 119 -9.76 33.84 -18.80
CA VAL A 119 -8.80 34.16 -17.72
C VAL A 119 -9.01 35.61 -17.30
N VAL A 120 -9.51 35.83 -16.08
CA VAL A 120 -9.50 37.13 -15.40
C VAL A 120 -8.30 37.16 -14.45
N ILE A 121 -7.31 37.99 -14.78
CA ILE A 121 -6.20 38.37 -13.90
C ILE A 121 -6.68 39.57 -13.08
N VAL A 122 -6.78 39.40 -11.75
CA VAL A 122 -6.82 40.53 -10.80
C VAL A 122 -5.57 40.45 -9.95
N THR A 123 -4.58 41.26 -10.30
CA THR A 123 -3.46 41.64 -9.43
C THR A 123 -3.87 42.87 -8.64
N VAL A 124 -3.97 42.75 -7.31
CA VAL A 124 -3.96 43.90 -6.40
C VAL A 124 -2.58 44.00 -5.76
N VAL A 125 -2.10 45.24 -5.73
CA VAL A 125 -0.77 45.71 -5.36
C VAL A 125 -0.53 45.68 -3.83
N ALA A 126 0.75 45.40 -3.50
CA ALA A 126 1.60 45.64 -2.32
C ALA A 126 1.13 46.63 -1.21
N THR A 127 1.56 46.55 0.06
CA THR A 127 2.94 46.66 0.61
C THR A 127 2.90 46.38 2.13
N SER A 128 3.94 45.85 2.80
CA SER A 128 4.98 46.57 3.60
C SER A 128 5.42 45.61 4.74
N GLY A 129 6.61 45.57 5.33
CA GLY A 129 7.90 46.29 5.28
C GLY A 129 8.92 45.56 6.19
N GLY A 130 10.23 45.86 6.05
CA GLY A 130 11.37 45.28 6.82
C GLY A 130 11.46 45.77 8.28
N ALA A 131 12.50 45.52 9.10
CA ALA A 131 13.92 45.16 8.91
C ALA A 131 14.58 44.77 10.27
N GLY A 132 15.85 44.30 10.25
CA GLY A 132 16.85 44.29 11.36
C GLY A 132 16.98 42.96 12.13
N HIS A 133 18.02 42.12 11.93
CA HIS A 133 19.40 42.12 12.48
C HIS A 133 19.52 41.96 14.00
N ASP A 134 20.15 40.85 14.44
CA ASP A 134 21.33 40.82 15.33
C ASP A 134 21.89 39.39 15.49
N LYS A 135 23.23 39.29 15.58
CA LYS A 135 24.02 38.09 15.89
C LYS A 135 24.49 38.19 17.34
N GLU A 136 24.38 37.12 18.14
CA GLU A 136 25.47 36.65 19.01
C GLU A 136 25.19 35.27 19.62
N SER A 137 26.27 34.53 19.89
CA SER A 137 26.32 33.21 20.50
C SER A 137 26.75 33.34 21.96
N THR A 138 26.12 32.61 22.90
CA THR A 138 26.81 32.15 24.12
C THR A 138 26.10 30.91 24.68
N ALA A 139 26.89 29.87 24.99
CA ALA A 139 26.45 28.69 25.71
C ALA A 139 26.49 28.91 27.24
N ALA A 140 25.47 28.45 27.96
CA ALA A 140 25.57 28.10 29.38
C ALA A 140 24.45 27.11 29.77
N ALA A 141 24.84 26.08 30.51
CA ALA A 141 23.98 25.28 31.39
C ALA A 141 24.70 25.21 32.76
N PRO A 142 24.10 24.73 33.87
CA PRO A 142 22.70 24.39 34.16
C PRO A 142 22.19 24.99 35.49
N SER A 143 20.86 25.08 35.70
CA SER A 143 20.21 24.77 37.00
C SER A 143 18.71 25.14 37.02
N GLY A 144 17.86 24.19 37.42
CA GLY A 144 16.72 24.47 38.31
C GLY A 144 15.32 24.67 37.71
N ARG A 145 14.47 23.66 37.96
CA ARG A 145 12.99 23.59 37.91
C ARG A 145 12.32 23.35 36.54
N PRO A 146 11.30 22.44 36.49
CA PRO A 146 10.57 22.14 35.27
C PRO A 146 9.66 23.33 34.96
N ALA A 147 10.06 24.16 34.00
CA ALA A 147 9.13 25.06 33.35
C ALA A 147 8.13 24.18 32.58
N ALA A 148 6.86 24.28 32.94
CA ALA A 148 5.76 23.72 32.19
C ALA A 148 5.95 24.13 30.72
N ARG A 149 6.22 23.13 29.87
CA ARG A 149 6.33 23.34 28.44
C ARG A 149 4.96 23.84 28.00
N ASN A 150 4.91 25.05 27.44
CA ASN A 150 3.74 25.48 26.69
C ASN A 150 3.52 24.45 25.60
N ASP A 151 2.52 23.57 25.78
CA ASP A 151 2.01 22.69 24.75
C ASP A 151 1.57 23.60 23.60
N ALA A 152 2.43 23.80 22.61
CA ALA A 152 1.94 24.00 21.26
C ALA A 152 1.06 22.78 21.02
N THR A 153 -0.26 22.98 21.05
CA THR A 153 -1.23 21.90 21.00
C THR A 153 -0.88 21.01 19.81
N PHE A 154 -0.42 19.79 20.09
CA PHE A 154 -0.07 18.83 19.06
C PHE A 154 -1.28 18.71 18.12
N GLU A 155 -1.05 18.97 16.84
CA GLU A 155 -2.09 18.92 15.83
C GLU A 155 -1.64 18.00 14.70
N CYS A 156 -2.55 17.13 14.27
CA CYS A 156 -2.35 16.31 13.09
C CYS A 156 -3.66 16.14 12.32
N TRP A 157 -3.55 16.04 10.99
CA TRP A 157 -4.69 16.00 10.08
C TRP A 157 -4.41 15.12 8.86
N VAL A 158 -5.47 14.67 8.21
CA VAL A 158 -5.42 14.07 6.87
C VAL A 158 -5.10 15.18 5.86
N ASP A 159 -4.03 15.01 5.09
CA ASP A 159 -3.51 16.03 4.19
C ASP A 159 -3.83 15.71 2.72
N LYS A 160 -3.82 16.75 1.88
CA LYS A 160 -4.12 16.63 0.44
C LYS A 160 -2.90 16.18 -0.35
N THR A 161 -3.09 15.21 -1.25
CA THR A 161 -2.02 14.56 -2.00
C THR A 161 -1.52 15.38 -3.20
N ASP A 162 -2.29 16.29 -3.76
CA ASP A 162 -1.88 17.09 -4.94
C ASP A 162 -0.76 18.09 -4.60
N ASP A 163 -0.93 18.84 -3.51
CA ASP A 163 -0.04 19.95 -3.19
C ASP A 163 1.03 19.55 -2.16
N ASN A 164 0.73 18.59 -1.29
CA ASN A 164 1.54 18.34 -0.09
C ASN A 164 2.35 17.04 -0.12
N LEU A 165 2.17 16.19 -1.14
CA LEU A 165 2.91 14.93 -1.25
C LEU A 165 4.43 15.13 -1.33
N GLN A 166 4.88 16.21 -1.96
CA GLN A 166 6.30 16.58 -2.01
C GLN A 166 6.92 16.78 -0.61
N PHE A 167 6.15 17.19 0.39
CA PHE A 167 6.62 17.35 1.77
C PHE A 167 6.77 16.03 2.54
N ALA A 168 6.39 14.90 1.91
CA ALA A 168 6.75 13.56 2.36
C ALA A 168 8.08 13.07 1.75
N SER A 169 8.65 13.78 0.76
CA SER A 169 9.91 13.39 0.14
C SER A 169 11.12 13.77 1.01
N TRP A 170 12.11 12.88 1.06
CA TRP A 170 13.38 13.16 1.74
C TRP A 170 14.24 14.22 1.05
N ASN A 171 13.96 14.52 -0.22
CA ASN A 171 14.61 15.63 -0.94
C ASN A 171 14.13 17.01 -0.44
N ASN A 172 13.01 17.07 0.28
CA ASN A 172 12.36 18.30 0.69
C ASN A 172 12.39 18.53 2.22
N VAL A 173 13.36 17.94 2.93
CA VAL A 173 13.51 18.14 4.39
C VAL A 173 14.18 19.49 4.67
N PRO A 174 13.49 20.47 5.27
CA PRO A 174 14.08 21.80 5.49
C PRO A 174 15.25 21.74 6.48
N GLY A 175 16.38 22.35 6.15
CA GLY A 175 17.57 22.37 7.01
C GLY A 175 18.33 21.04 7.06
N GLY A 176 18.07 20.12 6.12
CA GLY A 176 18.78 18.85 5.99
C GLY A 176 18.17 17.70 6.80
N SER A 177 18.62 16.48 6.51
CA SER A 177 18.00 15.23 6.99
C SER A 177 18.76 14.55 8.14
N ASP A 178 19.78 15.18 8.71
CA ASP A 178 20.63 14.57 9.74
C ASP A 178 19.92 14.35 11.07
N ARG A 179 19.03 15.26 11.44
CA ARG A 179 18.22 15.20 12.68
C ARG A 179 16.74 15.34 12.44
N ARG A 180 16.34 15.51 11.17
CA ARG A 180 14.97 15.77 10.76
C ARG A 180 14.49 14.75 9.75
N GLN A 181 13.18 14.58 9.71
CA GLN A 181 12.48 13.78 8.71
C GLN A 181 11.39 14.63 8.04
N PRO A 182 10.83 14.17 6.90
CA PRO A 182 9.70 14.82 6.27
C PRO A 182 8.54 15.02 7.24
N SER A 183 7.89 16.18 7.16
CA SER A 183 6.79 16.56 8.06
C SER A 183 5.47 15.87 7.70
N ARG A 184 5.39 15.30 6.50
CA ARG A 184 4.25 14.51 6.03
C ARG A 184 4.65 13.05 5.97
N VAL A 185 3.70 12.18 6.25
CA VAL A 185 3.87 10.73 6.25
C VAL A 185 2.80 10.09 5.39
N MET A 186 3.22 9.21 4.51
CA MET A 186 2.30 8.29 3.84
C MET A 186 2.10 7.09 4.76
N MET A 187 0.91 6.97 5.34
CA MET A 187 0.59 5.85 6.23
C MET A 187 -0.05 4.73 5.42
N LEU A 188 0.66 3.61 5.27
CA LEU A 188 0.13 2.43 4.58
C LEU A 188 -0.98 1.80 5.40
N THR A 189 -2.16 1.69 4.78
CA THR A 189 -3.35 1.12 5.42
C THR A 189 -3.68 -0.27 4.90
N ARG A 190 -3.19 -0.61 3.70
CA ARG A 190 -3.41 -1.91 3.07
C ARG A 190 -2.31 -2.29 2.08
N ALA A 191 -2.01 -3.59 2.01
CA ALA A 191 -1.25 -4.21 0.94
C ALA A 191 -2.16 -5.20 0.20
N THR A 192 -2.24 -5.05 -1.12
CA THR A 192 -2.97 -5.95 -2.02
C THR A 192 -1.94 -6.87 -2.66
N VAL A 193 -2.02 -8.16 -2.36
CA VAL A 193 -1.17 -9.17 -2.98
C VAL A 193 -1.62 -9.33 -4.43
N LEU A 194 -0.70 -9.07 -5.37
CA LEU A 194 -0.94 -9.29 -6.78
C LEU A 194 -0.56 -10.74 -7.17
N PRO A 195 -1.17 -11.32 -8.22
CA PRO A 195 -0.80 -12.63 -8.71
C PRO A 195 0.69 -12.75 -9.11
N SER A 196 1.22 -13.96 -9.18
CA SER A 196 2.64 -14.24 -9.45
C SER A 196 3.17 -13.65 -10.77
N GLN A 197 2.31 -13.46 -11.78
CA GLN A 197 2.65 -12.77 -13.04
C GLN A 197 3.06 -11.29 -12.87
N PHE A 198 2.92 -10.73 -11.67
CA PHE A 198 3.42 -9.40 -11.30
C PHE A 198 4.75 -9.46 -10.54
N ALA A 199 5.35 -10.64 -10.34
CA ALA A 199 6.57 -10.79 -9.54
C ALA A 199 7.73 -9.93 -10.04
N GLN A 200 7.83 -9.70 -11.36
CA GLN A 200 8.83 -8.82 -11.97
C GLN A 200 8.78 -7.38 -11.46
N LEU A 201 7.64 -6.92 -10.97
CA LEU A 201 7.51 -5.57 -10.39
C LEU A 201 8.28 -5.41 -9.08
N ALA A 202 8.59 -6.52 -8.40
CA ALA A 202 9.42 -6.52 -7.20
C ALA A 202 10.91 -6.23 -7.50
N ALA A 203 11.39 -6.59 -8.70
CA ALA A 203 12.78 -6.41 -9.09
C ALA A 203 13.19 -4.94 -9.06
N GLY A 204 12.24 -4.01 -9.24
CA GLY A 204 12.50 -2.57 -9.17
C GLY A 204 13.48 -2.07 -10.23
N GLU A 205 13.80 -2.90 -11.23
CA GLU A 205 14.47 -2.44 -12.44
C GLU A 205 13.59 -1.36 -13.06
N ASP A 206 14.21 -0.21 -13.35
CA ASP A 206 13.57 1.00 -13.81
C ASP A 206 12.41 0.66 -14.74
N ILE A 207 11.19 0.97 -14.27
CA ILE A 207 10.00 1.01 -15.10
C ILE A 207 10.40 1.75 -16.37
N GLN A 208 10.61 1.02 -17.47
CA GLN A 208 11.28 1.58 -18.64
C GLN A 208 10.53 2.83 -19.09
N TRP A 209 11.22 3.95 -18.98
CA TRP A 209 10.63 5.26 -19.08
C TRP A 209 10.41 5.63 -20.55
N GLY A 210 9.19 6.06 -20.86
CA GLY A 210 8.84 6.62 -22.18
C GLY A 210 8.25 5.63 -23.18
N LEU A 211 8.29 4.32 -22.90
CA LEU A 211 7.51 3.36 -23.67
C LEU A 211 6.16 3.19 -22.96
N GLY A 212 5.07 3.50 -23.66
CA GLY A 212 3.73 3.08 -23.24
C GLY A 212 3.61 1.56 -23.37
N SER A 213 2.64 0.95 -22.69
CA SER A 213 2.39 -0.48 -22.88
C SER A 213 2.27 -0.77 -24.39
N PRO A 214 2.98 -1.80 -24.91
CA PRO A 214 3.00 -2.09 -26.35
C PRO A 214 1.60 -2.42 -26.88
N VAL A 215 0.73 -2.93 -26.00
CA VAL A 215 -0.65 -3.35 -26.33
C VAL A 215 -1.67 -2.34 -25.84
N LEU A 216 -1.51 -1.84 -24.61
CA LEU A 216 -2.48 -0.97 -23.96
C LEU A 216 -2.04 0.49 -24.09
N THR A 217 -2.27 1.06 -25.27
CA THR A 217 -1.91 2.45 -25.58
C THR A 217 -2.39 3.41 -24.49
N GLY A 218 -1.49 4.28 -24.01
CA GLY A 218 -1.78 5.25 -22.95
C GLY A 218 -1.66 4.71 -21.51
N LEU A 219 -1.41 3.41 -21.34
CA LEU A 219 -1.06 2.79 -20.05
C LEU A 219 0.47 2.67 -19.88
N PRO A 220 0.97 2.62 -18.63
CA PRO A 220 2.40 2.36 -18.39
C PRO A 220 2.79 0.94 -18.83
N VAL A 221 4.05 0.73 -19.21
CA VAL A 221 4.62 -0.63 -19.42
C VAL A 221 4.58 -1.44 -18.13
N ASN A 222 5.06 -0.84 -17.04
CA ASN A 222 5.02 -1.38 -15.70
C ASN A 222 4.57 -0.28 -14.74
N GLY A 223 3.65 -0.58 -13.82
CA GLY A 223 3.23 0.39 -12.80
C GLY A 223 1.72 0.58 -12.75
N ILE A 224 1.30 1.73 -12.21
CA ILE A 224 -0.09 1.94 -11.80
C ILE A 224 -0.80 3.01 -12.61
N THR A 225 -2.12 2.89 -12.70
CA THR A 225 -3.03 3.84 -13.36
C THR A 225 -4.40 3.83 -12.67
N GLN A 226 -5.22 4.83 -12.95
CA GLN A 226 -6.61 4.89 -12.53
C GLN A 226 -7.55 4.88 -13.75
N PHE A 227 -8.69 4.20 -13.62
CA PHE A 227 -9.71 4.07 -14.65
C PHE A 227 -10.93 4.94 -14.35
N GLN A 228 -11.77 5.17 -15.37
CA GLN A 228 -12.97 6.00 -15.25
C GLN A 228 -13.97 5.49 -14.20
N ASP A 229 -13.99 4.17 -13.95
CA ASP A 229 -14.81 3.53 -12.92
C ASP A 229 -14.19 3.64 -11.50
N LYS A 230 -13.19 4.50 -11.35
CA LYS A 230 -12.41 4.76 -10.12
C LYS A 230 -11.48 3.63 -9.73
N ARG A 231 -11.45 2.49 -10.42
CA ARG A 231 -10.58 1.37 -10.06
C ARG A 231 -9.12 1.66 -10.39
N ILE A 232 -8.23 0.94 -9.71
CA ILE A 232 -6.79 1.05 -9.90
C ILE A 232 -6.31 -0.11 -10.76
N GLY A 233 -5.57 0.22 -11.80
CA GLY A 233 -4.87 -0.73 -12.65
C GLY A 233 -3.43 -0.89 -12.21
N VAL A 234 -2.97 -2.13 -12.13
CA VAL A 234 -1.53 -2.44 -12.12
C VAL A 234 -1.21 -3.16 -13.41
N VAL A 235 -0.30 -2.59 -14.19
CA VAL A 235 0.15 -3.12 -15.47
C VAL A 235 1.51 -3.78 -15.28
N SER A 236 1.65 -4.95 -15.89
CA SER A 236 2.88 -5.70 -15.99
C SER A 236 3.02 -6.18 -17.42
N SER A 237 4.03 -5.68 -18.13
CA SER A 237 4.34 -6.14 -19.49
C SER A 237 5.67 -6.90 -19.48
N PRO A 238 5.77 -8.04 -20.17
CA PRO A 238 7.08 -8.65 -20.40
C PRO A 238 7.97 -7.70 -21.19
N PRO A 239 9.31 -7.86 -21.12
CA PRO A 239 10.23 -7.12 -21.97
C PRO A 239 9.83 -7.30 -23.44
N VAL A 240 9.77 -6.19 -24.19
CA VAL A 240 9.49 -6.25 -25.63
C VAL A 240 10.68 -6.89 -26.32
N THR A 241 10.53 -8.12 -26.82
CA THR A 241 11.47 -8.70 -27.79
C THR A 241 11.00 -8.35 -29.20
N THR A 242 11.91 -8.25 -30.17
CA THR A 242 11.65 -7.64 -31.49
C THR A 242 10.60 -8.35 -32.36
N ASN A 243 10.05 -9.50 -31.92
CA ASN A 243 9.18 -10.35 -32.74
C ASN A 243 7.89 -10.82 -32.03
N ASP A 244 7.62 -10.39 -30.80
CA ASP A 244 6.41 -10.79 -30.09
C ASP A 244 5.27 -9.79 -30.32
N ASP A 245 4.11 -10.29 -30.77
CA ASP A 245 2.83 -9.60 -30.60
C ASP A 245 2.70 -9.34 -29.10
N GLY A 246 2.97 -8.10 -28.68
CA GLY A 246 3.14 -7.77 -27.28
C GLY A 246 1.98 -8.29 -26.43
N SER A 247 2.25 -8.51 -25.15
CA SER A 247 1.19 -8.75 -24.17
C SER A 247 1.33 -7.79 -23.00
N ALA A 248 0.22 -7.49 -22.33
CA ALA A 248 0.22 -6.72 -21.10
C ALA A 248 -0.78 -7.34 -20.13
N THR A 249 -0.32 -7.71 -18.94
CA THR A 249 -1.20 -8.21 -17.90
C THR A 249 -1.63 -7.06 -17.00
N LEU A 250 -2.95 -6.91 -16.84
CA LEU A 250 -3.57 -5.86 -16.07
C LEU A 250 -4.34 -6.47 -14.90
N ALA A 251 -3.95 -6.12 -13.68
CA ALA A 251 -4.71 -6.37 -12.47
C ALA A 251 -5.58 -5.16 -12.17
N ILE A 252 -6.86 -5.40 -11.91
CA ILE A 252 -7.82 -4.38 -11.49
C ILE A 252 -8.08 -4.52 -10.01
N VAL A 253 -7.89 -3.44 -9.26
CA VAL A 253 -8.11 -3.36 -7.82
C VAL A 253 -9.18 -2.31 -7.53
N ASP A 254 -10.13 -2.64 -6.67
CA ASP A 254 -11.16 -1.69 -6.26
C ASP A 254 -10.62 -0.64 -5.27
N GLN A 255 -11.45 0.34 -4.94
CA GLN A 255 -11.11 1.40 -4.01
C GLN A 255 -10.84 0.91 -2.57
N ASN A 256 -11.25 -0.31 -2.22
CA ASN A 256 -10.97 -0.92 -0.92
C ASN A 256 -9.64 -1.69 -0.91
N GLY A 257 -8.93 -1.76 -2.04
CA GLY A 257 -7.71 -2.56 -2.19
C GLY A 257 -8.01 -4.05 -2.34
N THR A 258 -9.13 -4.41 -2.96
CA THR A 258 -9.47 -5.79 -3.29
C THR A 258 -9.22 -6.04 -4.76
N LEU A 259 -8.49 -7.11 -5.09
CA LEU A 259 -8.30 -7.54 -6.47
C LEU A 259 -9.64 -7.99 -7.07
N VAL A 260 -10.07 -7.32 -8.14
CA VAL A 260 -11.33 -7.56 -8.85
C VAL A 260 -11.11 -8.52 -10.01
N SER A 261 -10.08 -8.28 -10.81
CA SER A 261 -9.78 -9.12 -11.96
C SER A 261 -8.30 -9.09 -12.31
N THR A 262 -7.89 -10.06 -13.11
CA THR A 262 -6.61 -10.00 -13.80
C THR A 262 -6.76 -10.56 -15.20
N THR A 263 -6.36 -9.77 -16.19
CA THR A 263 -6.54 -10.09 -17.60
C THR A 263 -5.26 -9.80 -18.37
N THR A 264 -4.83 -10.75 -19.18
CA THR A 264 -3.76 -10.54 -20.16
C THR A 264 -4.36 -10.04 -21.46
N TYR A 265 -3.89 -8.87 -21.88
CA TYR A 265 -4.27 -8.24 -23.13
C TYR A 265 -3.21 -8.50 -24.20
N THR A 266 -3.70 -8.71 -25.42
CA THR A 266 -2.96 -8.87 -26.68
C THR A 266 -3.66 -8.00 -27.72
N ASP A 267 -3.11 -7.90 -28.92
CA ASP A 267 -3.77 -7.17 -30.01
C ASP A 267 -5.17 -7.68 -30.34
N ALA A 268 -5.43 -8.97 -30.14
CA ALA A 268 -6.73 -9.58 -30.41
C ALA A 268 -7.84 -9.13 -29.45
N ASN A 269 -7.51 -8.74 -28.21
CA ASN A 269 -8.51 -8.44 -27.17
C ASN A 269 -8.33 -7.06 -26.50
N LYS A 270 -7.36 -6.24 -26.92
CA LYS A 270 -7.07 -4.92 -26.32
C LYS A 270 -8.25 -3.94 -26.33
N ALA A 271 -9.19 -4.09 -27.26
CA ALA A 271 -10.40 -3.27 -27.31
C ALA A 271 -11.32 -3.46 -26.09
N GLY A 272 -11.18 -4.57 -25.35
CA GLY A 272 -11.92 -4.83 -24.12
C GLY A 272 -11.28 -4.23 -22.86
N ALA A 273 -10.13 -3.56 -22.99
CA ALA A 273 -9.44 -2.99 -21.84
C ALA A 273 -10.21 -1.78 -21.25
N PRO A 274 -10.22 -1.60 -19.92
CA PRO A 274 -10.85 -0.46 -19.29
C PRO A 274 -10.23 0.88 -19.75
N THR A 275 -11.08 1.87 -19.96
CA THR A 275 -10.65 3.22 -20.35
C THR A 275 -9.98 3.93 -19.18
N ARG A 276 -8.74 4.38 -19.40
CA ARG A 276 -7.99 5.21 -18.44
C ARG A 276 -8.77 6.48 -18.11
N PHE A 277 -8.71 6.91 -16.86
CA PHE A 277 -9.19 8.24 -16.47
C PHE A 277 -8.24 9.30 -17.04
N ASP A 278 -8.77 10.18 -17.88
CA ASP A 278 -8.03 11.21 -18.62
C ASP A 278 -7.50 12.32 -17.70
N LEU A 279 -8.21 12.61 -16.61
CA LEU A 279 -7.77 13.53 -15.55
C LEU A 279 -7.09 12.81 -14.38
N ALA A 280 -6.52 11.62 -14.61
CA ALA A 280 -5.72 10.93 -13.60
C ALA A 280 -4.54 11.81 -13.17
N ARG A 281 -4.35 11.94 -11.85
CA ARG A 281 -3.28 12.74 -11.25
C ARG A 281 -1.91 12.26 -11.70
N GLN A 282 -0.95 13.19 -11.72
CA GLN A 282 0.40 12.88 -12.15
C GLN A 282 1.03 11.82 -11.23
N ARG A 283 1.60 10.79 -11.86
CA ARG A 283 2.34 9.75 -11.15
C ARG A 283 3.71 10.27 -10.78
N LEU A 284 4.04 10.19 -9.49
CA LEU A 284 5.41 10.33 -9.04
C LEU A 284 6.09 8.98 -9.11
N THR A 285 7.36 8.97 -9.48
CA THR A 285 8.02 7.76 -9.91
C THR A 285 9.47 7.83 -9.49
N GLY A 286 9.90 6.80 -8.75
CA GLY A 286 11.20 6.76 -8.08
C GLY A 286 11.33 7.80 -6.95
N GLY A 287 11.87 7.38 -5.81
CA GLY A 287 12.30 8.31 -4.78
C GLY A 287 12.14 7.78 -3.36
N TYR A 288 12.85 8.43 -2.45
CA TYR A 288 12.74 8.17 -1.03
C TYR A 288 11.72 9.12 -0.38
N TYR A 289 10.79 8.52 0.34
CA TYR A 289 9.74 9.23 1.06
C TYR A 289 9.64 8.75 2.50
N ARG A 290 8.97 9.53 3.35
CA ARG A 290 8.56 9.09 4.66
C ARG A 290 7.31 8.23 4.54
N ILE A 291 7.49 6.93 4.71
CA ILE A 291 6.40 5.94 4.68
C ILE A 291 6.45 5.15 5.98
N GLU A 292 5.29 5.06 6.63
CA GLU A 292 5.07 4.24 7.81
C GLU A 292 3.90 3.29 7.53
N ALA A 293 3.76 2.23 8.31
CA ALA A 293 2.74 1.21 8.08
C ALA A 293 1.85 0.98 9.29
N GLN A 294 0.59 0.66 9.01
CA GLN A 294 -0.42 0.27 10.00
C GLN A 294 -1.07 -1.05 9.62
N ASN A 295 -1.88 -1.58 10.55
CA ASN A 295 -2.73 -2.75 10.31
C ASN A 295 -1.96 -4.00 9.83
N GLY A 296 -0.71 -4.16 10.29
CA GLY A 296 0.13 -5.29 9.90
C GLY A 296 0.62 -5.26 8.45
N VAL A 297 0.51 -4.12 7.76
CA VAL A 297 1.16 -3.93 6.47
C VAL A 297 2.67 -3.97 6.65
N VAL A 298 3.34 -4.81 5.86
CA VAL A 298 4.79 -4.97 5.91
C VAL A 298 5.43 -4.11 4.83
N ILE A 299 6.40 -3.29 5.22
CA ILE A 299 7.27 -2.55 4.28
C ILE A 299 8.41 -3.48 3.88
N PRO A 300 8.65 -3.70 2.57
CA PRO A 300 9.74 -4.56 2.10
C PRO A 300 11.11 -4.07 2.59
N ALA A 301 11.96 -4.98 3.06
CA ALA A 301 13.30 -4.62 3.52
C ALA A 301 14.13 -3.92 2.43
N ALA A 302 13.99 -4.37 1.18
CA ALA A 302 14.67 -3.76 0.03
C ALA A 302 14.19 -2.33 -0.30
N ALA A 303 13.04 -1.91 0.21
CA ALA A 303 12.57 -0.53 0.08
C ALA A 303 13.19 0.40 1.14
N GLN A 304 13.79 -0.12 2.21
CA GLN A 304 14.33 0.73 3.27
C GLN A 304 15.56 1.51 2.80
N GLY A 305 15.58 2.79 3.14
CA GLY A 305 16.73 3.68 2.95
C GLY A 305 17.69 3.65 4.14
N THR A 306 18.65 4.56 4.13
CA THR A 306 19.67 4.73 5.18
C THR A 306 19.18 5.40 6.47
N LYS A 307 17.94 5.93 6.49
CA LYS A 307 17.36 6.65 7.64
C LYS A 307 16.06 5.97 8.06
N GLN A 308 15.72 6.07 9.35
CA GLN A 308 14.46 5.52 9.85
C GLN A 308 13.26 6.15 9.12
N ASN A 309 12.26 5.33 8.80
CA ASN A 309 11.06 5.68 8.02
C ASN A 309 11.35 6.18 6.58
N MET A 310 12.60 6.11 6.11
CA MET A 310 12.95 6.39 4.72
C MET A 310 12.69 5.16 3.87
N VAL A 311 11.77 5.27 2.92
CA VAL A 311 11.30 4.15 2.11
C VAL A 311 11.25 4.55 0.64
N TYR A 312 11.75 3.67 -0.22
CA TYR A 312 11.79 3.84 -1.66
C TYR A 312 10.48 3.39 -2.31
N ALA A 313 9.78 4.34 -2.94
CA ALA A 313 8.61 4.06 -3.75
C ALA A 313 9.01 4.04 -5.23
N ASN A 314 8.66 2.97 -5.95
CA ASN A 314 8.84 2.86 -7.39
C ASN A 314 7.85 3.78 -8.12
N THR A 315 6.61 3.80 -7.64
CA THR A 315 5.55 4.64 -8.19
C THR A 315 4.59 5.04 -7.08
N ILE A 316 4.12 6.29 -7.13
CA ILE A 316 3.05 6.84 -6.31
C ILE A 316 2.02 7.46 -7.25
N LEU A 317 0.76 7.11 -7.06
CA LEU A 317 -0.39 7.61 -7.77
C LEU A 317 -1.37 8.18 -6.74
N PRO A 318 -1.42 9.51 -6.58
CA PRO A 318 -2.53 10.17 -5.89
C PRO A 318 -3.87 9.74 -6.50
N ASP A 319 -4.86 9.44 -5.67
CA ASP A 319 -6.19 9.07 -6.16
C ASP A 319 -6.92 10.29 -6.72
N ALA A 320 -7.43 10.21 -7.94
CA ALA A 320 -8.09 11.34 -8.57
C ALA A 320 -9.49 11.63 -8.01
N PHE A 321 -10.08 10.69 -7.26
CA PHE A 321 -11.43 10.81 -6.70
C PHE A 321 -11.44 10.96 -5.16
N ASP A 322 -10.27 10.87 -4.52
CA ASP A 322 -10.09 11.07 -3.07
C ASP A 322 -8.75 11.77 -2.84
N ASP A 323 -8.81 13.03 -2.42
CA ASP A 323 -7.62 13.88 -2.31
C ASP A 323 -6.67 13.48 -1.17
N SER A 324 -7.09 12.56 -0.28
CA SER A 324 -6.28 12.05 0.82
C SER A 324 -5.63 10.69 0.55
N THR A 325 -6.16 9.95 -0.44
CA THR A 325 -5.74 8.59 -0.76
C THR A 325 -4.64 8.60 -1.81
N LEU A 326 -3.68 7.70 -1.66
CA LEU A 326 -2.69 7.42 -2.68
C LEU A 326 -2.41 5.92 -2.78
N TRP A 327 -2.00 5.52 -3.98
CA TRP A 327 -1.63 4.17 -4.34
C TRP A 327 -0.16 4.12 -4.67
N LEU A 328 0.54 3.09 -4.21
CA LEU A 328 1.97 3.02 -4.42
C LEU A 328 2.48 1.59 -4.59
N MET A 329 3.63 1.53 -5.25
CA MET A 329 4.44 0.32 -5.38
C MET A 329 5.82 0.59 -4.80
N MET A 330 6.39 -0.40 -4.12
CA MET A 330 7.67 -0.27 -3.42
C MET A 330 8.71 -1.25 -3.96
N ARG A 331 9.99 -0.85 -3.88
CA ARG A 331 11.12 -1.71 -4.25
C ARG A 331 11.09 -3.02 -3.45
N GLY A 332 11.35 -4.14 -4.11
CA GLY A 332 11.34 -5.46 -3.47
C GLY A 332 9.94 -6.02 -3.17
N SER A 333 8.88 -5.47 -3.76
CA SER A 333 7.53 -6.03 -3.66
C SER A 333 6.73 -5.85 -4.94
N SER A 334 5.96 -6.88 -5.27
CA SER A 334 4.95 -6.86 -6.33
C SER A 334 3.57 -6.45 -5.82
N ASN A 335 3.43 -6.07 -4.55
CA ASN A 335 2.13 -5.68 -4.00
C ASN A 335 1.75 -4.26 -4.41
N LEU A 336 0.45 -4.02 -4.52
CA LEU A 336 -0.12 -2.68 -4.58
C LEU A 336 -0.48 -2.22 -3.17
N TYR A 337 0.04 -1.08 -2.74
CA TYR A 337 -0.23 -0.54 -1.42
C TYR A 337 -1.19 0.64 -1.52
N LYS A 338 -2.13 0.72 -0.58
CA LYS A 338 -2.99 1.88 -0.35
C LYS A 338 -2.46 2.63 0.87
N ALA A 339 -2.39 3.96 0.77
CA ALA A 339 -1.98 4.83 1.85
C ALA A 339 -2.87 6.07 1.96
N THR A 340 -2.81 6.69 3.13
CA THR A 340 -3.37 8.02 3.40
C THR A 340 -2.24 8.97 3.76
N LEU A 341 -2.26 10.19 3.22
CA LEU A 341 -1.29 11.22 3.57
C LEU A 341 -1.72 11.91 4.86
N TYR A 342 -0.81 11.98 5.83
CA TYR A 342 -1.02 12.73 7.07
C TYR A 342 0.05 13.79 7.26
N ALA A 343 -0.32 14.84 7.98
CA ALA A 343 0.58 15.91 8.40
C ALA A 343 0.43 16.20 9.89
N SER A 344 1.49 16.76 10.47
CA SER A 344 1.50 17.31 11.81
C SER A 344 2.47 18.49 11.90
N ASN A 345 2.21 19.38 12.86
CA ASN A 345 3.14 20.46 13.22
C ASN A 345 4.41 19.97 13.94
N ASP A 346 4.42 18.74 14.48
CA ASP A 346 5.50 18.27 15.39
C ASP A 346 6.25 17.01 14.93
N TRP A 347 5.77 16.31 13.89
CA TRP A 347 6.42 15.07 13.41
C TRP A 347 7.71 15.29 12.59
N VAL A 348 8.59 16.17 13.02
CA VAL A 348 9.80 16.55 12.26
C VAL A 348 11.09 15.96 12.82
N ALA A 349 11.07 15.46 14.06
CA ALA A 349 12.23 14.80 14.66
C ALA A 349 12.49 13.44 13.99
N LEU A 350 13.74 13.18 13.60
CA LEU A 350 14.11 11.93 12.95
C LEU A 350 13.76 10.70 13.82
N GLY A 351 13.08 9.73 13.22
CA GLY A 351 12.71 8.46 13.88
C GLY A 351 11.44 8.53 14.72
N MET A 352 10.85 9.71 14.89
CA MET A 352 9.55 9.84 15.54
C MET A 352 8.47 9.17 14.67
N SER A 353 7.75 8.21 15.23
CA SER A 353 6.60 7.60 14.54
C SER A 353 5.37 8.50 14.59
N ALA A 354 4.56 8.46 13.54
CA ALA A 354 3.31 9.19 13.46
C ALA A 354 2.16 8.42 14.13
N ASP A 355 1.68 8.89 15.29
CA ASP A 355 0.41 8.40 15.86
C ASP A 355 -0.79 9.08 15.17
N VAL A 356 -1.20 8.51 14.04
CA VAL A 356 -2.28 9.10 13.23
C VAL A 356 -3.68 8.89 13.81
N ARG A 357 -3.83 8.09 14.89
CA ARG A 357 -5.14 7.78 15.49
C ARG A 357 -5.83 9.00 16.08
N ARG A 358 -5.05 10.04 16.37
CA ARG A 358 -5.51 11.32 16.93
C ARG A 358 -5.75 12.39 15.86
N CYS A 359 -5.50 12.08 14.59
CA CYS A 359 -5.62 13.08 13.54
C CYS A 359 -7.07 13.31 13.15
N ARG A 360 -7.40 14.58 12.94
CA ARG A 360 -8.68 14.96 12.35
C ARG A 360 -8.70 14.55 10.88
N ARG A 361 -9.88 14.17 10.40
CA ARG A 361 -10.15 13.96 8.98
C ARG A 361 -10.55 15.26 8.31
#